data_AF-A0A0F7TQP8-F1
#
_entry.id   AF-A0A0F7TQP8-F1
#
_cell.length_a   1.000
_cell.length_b   1.000
_cell.length_c   1.000
_cell.angle_alpha   90.00
_cell.angle_beta   90.00
_cell.angle_gamma   90.00
#
_symmetry.space_group_name_H-M   'P 1'
#
loop_
_entity.id
_entity.type
_entity.pdbx_description
1 polymer ?
#
loop_
_entity_poly.entity_id
_entity_poly.type
_entity_poly.pdbx_seq_one_letter_code
_entity_poly.pdbx_strand_id
1 'polypeptide(L)'
;METIRPAFADRSTPILVYGNPFPESAARHIRNTFQARRVYVICSRSLAQETDVLGELNQAFRTLSVSIVGQRTGLKPHTLWSEVL
;
A
#
# COMPACT_ATOMS: atom_id res chain seq x y z
N MET A 1 13.04 13.94 -1.16
CA MET A 1 12.95 13.93 0.31
C MET A 1 11.50 13.65 0.66
N GLU A 2 11.25 12.68 1.54
CA GLU A 2 9.88 12.30 1.94
C GLU A 2 9.29 13.35 2.86
N THR A 3 8.03 13.74 2.63
CA THR A 3 7.24 14.53 3.56
C THR A 3 6.22 13.63 4.25
N ILE A 4 6.20 13.64 5.59
CA ILE A 4 5.25 12.89 6.41
C ILE A 4 4.55 13.88 7.34
N ARG A 5 3.22 13.91 7.31
CA ARG A 5 2.43 14.75 8.22
C ARG A 5 1.06 14.13 8.54
N PRO A 6 0.42 14.49 9.65
CA PRO A 6 -0.98 14.17 9.87
C PRO A 6 -1.88 14.77 8.76
N ALA A 7 -2.94 14.06 8.42
CA ALA A 7 -3.96 14.57 7.50
C ALA A 7 -4.80 15.69 8.16
N PHE A 8 -4.99 15.62 9.48
CA PHE A 8 -5.80 16.56 10.25
C PHE A 8 -5.00 17.05 11.47
N ALA A 9 -5.26 18.29 11.91
CA ALA A 9 -4.51 18.91 13.00
C ALA A 9 -4.82 18.32 14.39
N ASP A 10 -5.99 17.71 14.55
CA ASP A 10 -6.54 17.23 15.82
C ASP A 10 -6.16 15.79 16.16
N ARG A 11 -5.58 15.04 15.21
CA ARG A 11 -5.29 13.60 15.36
C ARG A 11 -4.02 13.21 14.62
N SER A 12 -3.32 12.20 15.14
CA SER A 12 -2.06 11.71 14.56
C SER A 12 -2.25 10.85 13.30
N THR A 13 -3.45 10.28 13.09
CA THR A 13 -3.77 9.43 11.94
C THR A 13 -5.13 9.77 11.33
N PRO A 14 -5.32 9.64 9.99
CA PRO A 14 -4.37 9.10 9.02
C PRO A 14 -3.20 10.06 8.74
N ILE A 15 -2.07 9.49 8.30
CA ILE A 15 -0.90 10.24 7.86
C ILE A 15 -0.92 10.41 6.34
N LEU A 16 -0.40 11.54 5.87
CA LEU A 16 -0.13 11.81 4.47
C LEU A 16 1.37 11.73 4.22
N VAL A 17 1.74 10.98 3.19
CA VAL A 17 3.11 10.71 2.79
C VAL A 17 3.26 10.99 1.30
N TYR A 18 4.25 11.79 0.91
CA TYR A 18 4.54 12.10 -0.49
C TYR A 18 5.98 12.56 -0.71
N GLY A 19 6.40 12.62 -1.98
CA GLY A 19 7.73 13.07 -2.39
C GLY A 19 8.72 11.96 -2.77
N ASN A 20 8.35 10.69 -2.56
CA ASN A 20 9.06 9.52 -3.08
C ASN A 20 8.10 8.64 -3.91
N PRO A 21 8.63 7.70 -4.71
CA PRO A 21 7.81 6.69 -5.39
C PRO A 21 6.98 5.87 -4.40
N PHE A 22 5.71 5.63 -4.76
CA PHE A 22 4.75 4.92 -3.92
C PHE A 22 5.25 3.55 -3.42
N PRO A 23 5.85 2.68 -4.26
CA PRO A 23 6.38 1.39 -3.79
C PRO A 23 7.37 1.50 -2.62
N GLU A 24 8.28 2.46 -2.69
CA GLU A 24 9.29 2.69 -1.66
C GLU A 24 8.69 3.23 -0.37
N SER A 25 7.83 4.25 -0.48
CA SER A 25 7.12 4.82 0.67
C SER A 25 6.27 3.75 1.36
N ALA A 26 5.50 2.97 0.59
CA ALA A 26 4.67 1.89 1.13
C ALA A 26 5.52 0.87 1.89
N ALA A 27 6.64 0.41 1.32
CA ALA A 27 7.54 -0.55 1.97
C ALA A 27 8.07 -0.01 3.32
N ARG A 28 8.55 1.24 3.34
CA ARG A 28 9.08 1.88 4.56
C ARG A 28 8.01 2.02 5.62
N HIS A 29 6.81 2.47 5.26
CA HIS A 29 5.73 2.68 6.22
C HIS A 29 5.18 1.38 6.77
N ILE A 30 5.02 0.33 5.96
CA ILE A 30 4.66 -1.01 6.45
C ILE A 30 5.66 -1.46 7.51
N ARG A 31 6.96 -1.32 7.23
CA ARG A 31 8.02 -1.84 8.10
C ARG A 31 8.25 -1.01 9.35
N ASN A 32 8.32 0.32 9.22
CA ASN A 32 8.81 1.21 10.27
C ASN A 32 7.68 1.89 11.04
N THR A 33 6.57 2.22 10.37
CA THR A 33 5.41 2.87 11.00
C THR A 33 4.45 1.85 11.58
N PHE A 34 4.01 0.89 10.77
CA PHE A 34 3.04 -0.13 11.19
C PHE A 34 3.70 -1.37 11.80
N GLN A 35 5.03 -1.46 11.77
CA GLN A 35 5.81 -2.58 12.30
C GLN A 35 5.38 -3.96 11.76
N ALA A 36 4.76 -3.98 10.58
CA ALA A 36 4.26 -5.17 9.93
C ALA A 36 5.31 -5.78 8.99
N ARG A 37 5.14 -7.08 8.70
CA ARG A 37 5.99 -7.82 7.74
C ARG A 37 5.19 -8.63 6.73
N ARG A 38 3.88 -8.78 6.94
CA ARG A 38 2.97 -9.59 6.14
C ARG A 38 1.80 -8.71 5.78
N VAL A 39 1.53 -8.55 4.48
CA VAL A 39 0.45 -7.69 3.99
C VAL A 39 -0.44 -8.44 3.02
N TYR A 40 -1.72 -8.12 3.06
CA TYR A 40 -2.70 -8.54 2.07
C TYR A 40 -2.92 -7.37 1.12
N VAL A 41 -2.84 -7.61 -0.19
CA VAL A 41 -2.99 -6.57 -1.20
C VAL A 41 -4.36 -6.67 -1.85
N ILE A 42 -5.09 -5.56 -1.93
CA ILE A 42 -6.34 -5.47 -2.66
C ILE A 42 -6.19 -4.40 -3.74
N CYS A 43 -6.51 -4.73 -5.00
CA CYS A 43 -6.38 -3.79 -6.11
C CYS A 43 -7.41 -4.05 -7.22
N SER A 44 -7.58 -3.06 -8.11
CA SER A 44 -8.41 -3.22 -9.31
C SER A 44 -7.77 -4.21 -10.29
N ARG A 45 -8.59 -4.70 -11.24
CA ARG A 45 -8.10 -5.61 -12.30
C ARG A 45 -7.12 -4.91 -13.23
N SER A 46 -7.46 -3.71 -13.72
CA SER A 46 -6.63 -2.97 -14.67
C SER A 46 -5.27 -2.63 -14.07
N LEU A 47 -5.20 -2.15 -12.82
CA LEU A 47 -3.91 -1.90 -12.16
C LEU A 47 -3.04 -3.16 -12.09
N ALA A 48 -3.65 -4.31 -11.82
CA ALA A 48 -2.92 -5.57 -11.69
C ALA A 48 -2.47 -6.19 -13.03
N GLN A 49 -3.18 -5.92 -14.12
CA GLN A 49 -2.99 -6.60 -15.41
C GLN A 49 -2.38 -5.72 -16.50
N GLU A 50 -2.59 -4.41 -16.41
CA GLU A 50 -2.20 -3.45 -17.44
C GLU A 50 -0.99 -2.61 -17.02
N THR A 51 -0.46 -2.83 -15.81
CA THR A 51 0.71 -2.11 -15.28
C THR A 51 1.63 -3.04 -14.49
N ASP A 52 2.89 -2.65 -14.34
CA ASP A 52 3.89 -3.37 -13.54
C ASP A 52 3.89 -2.99 -12.05
N VAL A 53 2.97 -2.11 -11.63
CA VAL A 53 2.95 -1.50 -10.29
C VAL A 53 2.97 -2.54 -9.17
N LEU A 54 2.26 -3.68 -9.32
CA LEU A 54 2.29 -4.75 -8.32
C LEU A 54 3.64 -5.47 -8.25
N GLY A 55 4.31 -5.63 -9.39
CA GLY A 55 5.65 -6.19 -9.47
C GLY A 55 6.66 -5.28 -8.78
N GLU A 56 6.64 -3.99 -9.10
CA GLU A 56 7.46 -2.95 -8.46
C GLU A 56 7.22 -2.90 -6.94
N LEU A 57 5.94 -2.96 -6.53
CA LEU A 57 5.55 -2.98 -5.11
C LEU A 57 6.13 -4.19 -4.38
N ASN A 58 5.99 -5.38 -4.96
CA ASN A 58 6.53 -6.61 -4.39
C ASN A 58 8.07 -6.58 -4.32
N GLN A 59 8.74 -6.03 -5.34
CA GLN A 59 10.19 -5.85 -5.33
C GLN A 59 10.62 -4.91 -4.19
N ALA A 60 9.98 -3.75 -4.06
CA ALA A 60 10.26 -2.81 -2.98
C ALA A 60 10.02 -3.45 -1.59
N PHE A 61 8.93 -4.19 -1.41
CA PHE A 61 8.61 -4.87 -0.16
C PHE A 61 9.68 -5.89 0.23
N ARG A 62 10.18 -6.66 -0.72
CA ARG A 62 11.25 -7.64 -0.48
C ARG A 62 12.54 -7.01 0.04
N THR A 63 12.90 -5.82 -0.44
CA THR A 63 14.10 -5.10 0.06
C THR A 63 14.05 -4.80 1.56
N LEU A 64 12.84 -4.69 2.13
CA LEU A 64 12.61 -4.43 3.55
C LEU A 64 12.03 -5.63 4.31
N SER A 65 12.16 -6.84 3.76
CA SER A 65 11.64 -8.09 4.36
C SER A 65 10.14 -8.06 4.66
N VAL A 66 9.37 -7.40 3.80
CA VAL A 66 7.90 -7.43 3.79
C VAL A 66 7.44 -8.43 2.72
N SER A 67 6.49 -9.30 3.07
CA SER A 67 5.90 -10.30 2.18
C SER A 67 4.42 -10.02 1.91
N ILE A 68 4.03 -10.11 0.64
CA ILE A 68 2.61 -10.20 0.27
C ILE A 68 2.15 -11.63 0.54
N VAL A 69 1.18 -11.79 1.45
CA VAL A 69 0.69 -13.12 1.88
C VAL A 69 -0.64 -13.52 1.24
N GLY A 70 -1.22 -12.60 0.48
CA GLY A 70 -2.42 -12.84 -0.30
C GLY A 70 -2.75 -11.60 -1.11
N GLN A 71 -3.47 -11.80 -2.20
CA GLN A 71 -3.89 -10.74 -3.08
C GLN A 71 -5.33 -10.97 -3.53
N ARG A 72 -6.13 -9.90 -3.56
CA ARG A 72 -7.45 -9.85 -4.19
C ARG A 72 -7.45 -8.83 -5.32
N THR A 73 -7.65 -9.32 -6.54
CA THR A 73 -7.75 -8.49 -7.74
C THR A 73 -9.20 -8.36 -8.20
N GLY A 74 -9.48 -7.26 -8.89
CA GLY A 74 -10.79 -7.06 -9.54
C GLY A 74 -11.79 -6.27 -8.71
N LEU A 75 -11.35 -5.46 -7.75
CA LEU A 75 -12.18 -4.42 -7.16
C LEU A 75 -12.82 -3.57 -8.25
N LYS A 76 -14.14 -3.39 -8.18
CA LYS A 76 -14.89 -2.52 -9.07
C LYS A 76 -15.04 -1.12 -8.46
N PRO A 77 -15.25 -0.06 -9.24
CA PRO A 77 -15.75 1.20 -8.70
C PRO A 77 -17.01 0.95 -7.87
N HIS A 78 -17.16 1.66 -6.75
CA HIS A 78 -18.28 1.49 -5.82
C HIS A 78 -18.44 0.05 -5.26
N THR A 79 -17.33 -0.64 -5.01
CA THR A 79 -17.31 -1.99 -4.41
C THR A 79 -18.13 -2.02 -3.11
N LEU A 80 -19.01 -3.02 -2.97
CA LEU A 80 -19.79 -3.22 -1.75
C LEU A 80 -18.91 -3.70 -0.60
N TRP A 81 -19.26 -3.39 0.65
CA TRP A 81 -18.47 -3.81 1.81
C TRP A 81 -18.29 -5.34 1.91
N SER A 82 -19.30 -6.10 1.47
CA SER A 82 -19.26 -7.57 1.36
C SER A 82 -18.23 -8.11 0.37
N GLU A 83 -17.67 -7.26 -0.48
CA GLU A 83 -16.64 -7.61 -1.45
C GLU A 83 -15.23 -7.19 -0.98
N VAL A 84 -15.09 -6.63 0.23
CA VAL A 84 -13.79 -6.22 0.79
C VAL A 84 -13.43 -7.04 2.03
N LEU A 85 -14.42 -7.39 2.87
CA LEU A 85 -14.25 -8.21 4.08
C LEU A 85 -14.45 -9.71 3.83
#